data_AF-D2RS69-F1
#
_entry.id   AF-D2RS69-F1
#
_cell.length_a   1.000
_cell.length_b   1.000
_cell.length_c   1.000
_cell.angle_alpha   90.00
_cell.angle_beta   90.00
_cell.angle_gamma   90.00
#
_symmetry.space_group_name_H-M   'P 1'
#
loop_
_entity.id
_entity.type
_entity.pdbx_description
1 polymer ?
#
loop_
_entity_poly.entity_id
_entity_poly.type
_entity_poly.pdbx_seq_one_letter_code
_entity_poly.pdbx_strand_id
1 'polypeptide(L)'
;MQSPETVVDGTDAPSDRPRTVIDVRSLGPPEPLKNTLEKLVELPDETVLVQRNDRVPQFLFPKLEDRGYAYETVEDGEASEDSEGRSPVSNRTQSGDEVVTVIWRP
;
A
#
# COMPACT_ATOMS: atom_id res chain seq x y z
N MET A 1 15.46 -9.08 5.29
CA MET A 1 15.12 -8.57 3.95
C MET A 1 13.88 -9.31 3.51
N GLN A 2 12.70 -8.80 3.85
CA GLN A 2 11.48 -9.30 3.25
C GLN A 2 11.35 -8.65 1.87
N SER A 3 11.16 -9.46 0.85
CA SER A 3 11.02 -9.02 -0.53
C SER A 3 9.69 -8.26 -0.69
N PRO A 4 9.61 -7.20 -1.50
CA PRO A 4 8.37 -6.44 -1.75
C PRO A 4 7.26 -7.29 -2.41
N GLU A 5 7.56 -8.54 -2.76
CA GLU A 5 6.68 -9.52 -3.36
C GLU A 5 5.63 -10.03 -2.36
N THR A 6 5.99 -10.16 -1.08
CA THR A 6 5.13 -10.72 -0.03
C THR A 6 4.02 -9.77 0.42
N VAL A 7 4.22 -8.46 0.31
CA VAL A 7 3.26 -7.45 0.81
C VAL A 7 1.94 -7.46 0.01
N VAL A 8 1.98 -7.86 -1.26
CA VAL A 8 0.79 -7.91 -2.12
C VAL A 8 0.01 -9.21 -1.96
N ASP A 9 0.62 -10.28 -1.44
CA ASP A 9 -0.04 -11.58 -1.26
C ASP A 9 -1.13 -11.54 -0.17
N GLY A 10 -1.05 -10.55 0.73
CA GLY A 10 -2.04 -10.29 1.76
C GLY A 10 -3.13 -9.28 1.39
N THR A 11 -3.17 -8.76 0.16
CA THR A 11 -4.18 -7.79 -0.27
C THR A 11 -5.19 -8.36 -1.26
N ASP A 12 -6.36 -7.72 -1.38
CA ASP A 12 -7.39 -8.08 -2.36
C ASP A 12 -7.01 -7.70 -3.81
N ALA A 13 -5.78 -7.23 -4.03
CA ALA A 13 -5.32 -6.78 -5.33
C ALA A 13 -5.09 -7.97 -6.29
N PRO A 14 -5.51 -7.87 -7.56
CA PRO A 14 -5.34 -8.94 -8.53
C PRO A 14 -3.86 -9.21 -8.83
N SER A 15 -3.40 -10.43 -8.52
CA SER A 15 -2.01 -10.85 -8.72
C SER A 15 -1.61 -11.12 -10.18
N ASP A 16 -2.59 -11.32 -11.07
CA ASP A 16 -2.39 -11.56 -12.51
C ASP A 16 -2.05 -10.26 -13.29
N ARG A 17 -2.29 -9.10 -12.67
CA ARG A 17 -2.09 -7.79 -13.27
C ARG A 17 -0.66 -7.27 -13.06
N PRO A 18 -0.09 -6.51 -14.03
CA PRO A 18 1.20 -5.86 -13.82
C PRO A 18 1.15 -4.93 -12.61
N ARG A 19 2.21 -4.96 -11.79
CA ARG A 19 2.32 -4.12 -10.60
C ARG A 19 3.44 -3.09 -10.77
N THR A 20 3.17 -1.85 -10.40
CA THR A 20 4.14 -0.75 -10.41
C THR A 20 4.38 -0.28 -8.99
N VAL A 21 5.63 -0.24 -8.54
CA VAL A 21 5.98 0.25 -7.20
C VAL A 21 6.50 1.68 -7.31
N ILE A 22 5.97 2.59 -6.49
CA ILE A 22 6.48 3.95 -6.34
C ILE A 22 6.90 4.23 -4.90
N ASP A 23 8.10 4.77 -4.73
CA ASP A 23 8.60 5.20 -3.41
C ASP A 23 8.41 6.69 -3.27
N VAL A 24 7.49 7.10 -2.39
CA VAL A 24 7.21 8.50 -2.10
C VAL A 24 7.65 8.91 -0.70
N ARG A 25 8.37 8.04 0.03
CA ARG A 25 8.89 8.29 1.38
C ARG A 25 9.87 9.47 1.43
N SER A 26 10.53 9.73 0.30
CA SER A 26 11.46 10.85 0.14
C SER A 26 10.79 12.14 -0.32
N LEU A 27 9.50 12.10 -0.67
CA LEU A 27 8.75 13.25 -1.18
C LEU A 27 8.01 13.94 -0.04
N GLY A 28 8.32 15.21 0.20
CA GLY A 28 7.59 16.03 1.15
C GLY A 28 6.16 16.33 0.67
N PRO A 29 5.16 16.43 1.57
CA PRO A 29 3.81 16.83 1.19
C PRO A 29 3.82 18.23 0.52
N PRO A 30 3.08 18.46 -0.58
CA PRO A 30 2.00 17.65 -1.17
C PRO A 30 2.40 16.80 -2.40
N GLU A 31 3.69 16.72 -2.74
CA GLU A 31 4.19 16.01 -3.91
C GLU A 31 3.80 14.52 -4.00
N PRO A 32 3.78 13.70 -2.92
CA PRO A 32 3.37 12.29 -3.01
C PRO A 32 1.97 12.12 -3.62
N LEU A 33 1.03 12.99 -3.26
CA LEU A 33 -0.35 12.91 -3.74
C LEU A 33 -0.43 13.11 -5.26
N LYS A 34 0.25 14.13 -5.78
CA LYS A 34 0.22 14.44 -7.22
C LYS A 34 0.87 13.33 -8.02
N ASN A 35 2.06 12.90 -7.60
CA ASN A 35 2.82 11.88 -8.28
C ASN A 35 2.00 10.60 -8.44
N THR A 36 1.34 10.14 -7.37
CA THR A 36 0.48 8.96 -7.43
C THR A 36 -0.69 9.15 -8.40
N LEU A 37 -1.40 10.27 -8.34
CA LEU A 37 -2.54 10.52 -9.23
C LEU A 37 -2.11 10.61 -10.69
N GLU A 38 -0.99 11.26 -10.98
CA GLU A 38 -0.40 11.32 -12.32
C GLU A 38 0.00 9.92 -12.79
N LYS A 39 0.67 9.14 -11.92
CA LYS A 39 1.06 7.76 -12.24
C LYS A 39 -0.14 6.89 -12.54
N LEU A 40 -1.22 6.97 -11.76
CA LEU A 40 -2.45 6.22 -12.00
C LEU A 40 -3.11 6.57 -13.34
N VAL A 41 -2.92 7.78 -13.85
CA VAL A 41 -3.44 8.21 -15.16
C VAL A 41 -2.53 7.74 -16.29
N GLU A 42 -1.22 7.68 -16.07
CA GLU A 42 -0.27 7.14 -17.04
C GLU A 42 -0.32 5.61 -17.15
N LEU A 43 -0.68 4.94 -16.06
CA LEU A 43 -0.75 3.48 -15.99
C LEU A 43 -2.07 2.96 -16.62
N PRO A 44 -2.04 1.77 -17.24
CA PRO A 44 -3.24 1.08 -17.65
C PRO A 44 -4.17 0.82 -16.46
N ASP A 45 -5.49 0.88 -16.70
CA ASP A 45 -6.52 0.53 -15.70
C ASP A 45 -6.34 -0.88 -15.11
N GLU A 46 -5.69 -1.75 -15.88
CA GLU A 46 -5.35 -3.12 -15.54
C GLU A 46 -4.04 -3.23 -14.73
N THR A 47 -3.57 -2.15 -14.12
CA THR A 47 -2.29 -2.12 -13.36
C THR A 47 -2.54 -1.86 -11.89
N VAL A 48 -1.82 -2.60 -11.04
CA VAL A 48 -1.80 -2.37 -9.59
C VAL A 48 -0.67 -1.40 -9.26
N LEU A 49 -0.98 -0.28 -8.61
CA LEU A 49 0.02 0.67 -8.12
C LEU A 49 0.28 0.42 -6.64
N VAL A 50 1.53 0.17 -6.29
CA VAL A 50 2.00 -0.05 -4.92
C VAL A 50 2.81 1.17 -4.49
N GLN A 51 2.26 1.98 -3.60
CA GLN A 51 2.88 3.19 -3.10
C GLN A 51 3.50 2.96 -1.73
N ARG A 52 4.81 3.16 -1.61
CA ARG A 52 5.52 3.09 -0.32
C ARG A 52 5.57 4.48 0.30
N ASN A 53 5.06 4.58 1.51
CA ASN A 53 4.84 5.81 2.25
C ASN A 53 5.47 5.71 3.65
N ASP A 54 5.96 6.83 4.18
CA ASP A 54 6.47 6.90 5.56
C ASP A 54 5.32 6.89 6.59
N ARG A 55 4.11 7.18 6.12
CA ARG A 55 2.87 7.24 6.90
C ARG A 55 1.65 7.09 5.99
N VAL A 56 0.52 6.70 6.56
CA VAL A 56 -0.76 6.55 5.86
C VAL A 56 -1.17 7.84 5.11
N PRO A 57 -1.34 7.80 3.77
CA PRO A 57 -1.68 8.98 2.97
C PRO A 57 -3.19 9.28 2.99
N GLN A 58 -3.70 9.75 4.12
CA GLN A 58 -5.15 10.02 4.33
C GLN A 58 -5.78 10.97 3.29
N PHE A 59 -5.01 11.91 2.73
CA PHE A 59 -5.49 12.84 1.71
C PHE A 59 -5.64 12.20 0.31
N LEU A 60 -5.01 11.06 0.08
CA LEU A 60 -5.06 10.35 -1.19
C LEU A 60 -6.36 9.55 -1.31
N PHE A 61 -6.79 8.87 -0.24
CA PHE A 61 -8.00 8.04 -0.21
C PHE A 61 -9.25 8.70 -0.81
N PRO A 62 -9.66 9.91 -0.38
CA PRO A 62 -10.86 10.54 -0.96
C PRO A 62 -10.70 10.86 -2.45
N LYS A 63 -9.47 11.00 -2.97
CA LYS A 63 -9.21 11.20 -4.41
C LYS A 63 -9.30 9.92 -5.21
N LEU A 64 -8.96 8.78 -4.60
CA LEU A 64 -9.08 7.46 -5.21
C LEU A 64 -10.55 7.04 -5.27
N GLU A 65 -11.29 7.20 -4.17
CA GLU A 65 -12.71 6.88 -4.08
C GLU A 65 -13.55 7.69 -5.07
N ASP A 66 -13.30 9.00 -5.17
CA ASP A 66 -13.95 9.91 -6.14
C ASP A 66 -13.77 9.45 -7.59
N ARG A 67 -12.68 8.74 -7.89
CA ARG A 67 -12.37 8.19 -9.21
C ARG A 67 -12.79 6.72 -9.38
N GLY A 68 -13.27 6.07 -8.32
CA GLY A 68 -13.63 4.64 -8.32
C GLY A 68 -12.46 3.68 -8.27
N TYR A 69 -11.31 4.08 -7.72
CA TYR A 69 -10.20 3.17 -7.45
C TYR A 69 -10.38 2.47 -6.10
N ALA A 70 -10.04 1.19 -6.04
CA ALA A 70 -9.87 0.43 -4.81
C ALA A 70 -8.47 0.67 -4.25
N TYR A 71 -8.34 0.66 -2.92
CA TYR A 71 -7.07 0.84 -2.23
C TYR A 71 -7.05 0.05 -0.93
N GLU A 72 -5.85 -0.37 -0.54
CA GLU A 72 -5.60 -1.10 0.71
C GLU A 72 -4.26 -0.70 1.27
N THR A 73 -4.22 -0.41 2.57
CA THR A 73 -3.00 -0.05 3.28
C THR A 73 -2.52 -1.20 4.14
N VAL A 74 -1.29 -1.63 3.89
CA VAL A 74 -0.58 -2.63 4.66
C VAL A 74 0.55 -1.95 5.40
N GLU A 75 0.53 -2.02 6.73
CA GLU A 75 1.67 -1.66 7.57
C GLU A 75 2.57 -2.90 7.65
N ASP A 76 3.87 -2.76 7.40
CA ASP A 76 4.83 -3.89 7.49
C ASP A 76 4.93 -4.32 8.97
N GLY A 77 3.97 -5.14 9.42
CA GLY A 77 3.81 -5.48 10.82
C GLY A 77 2.62 -6.38 11.15
N GLU A 78 1.48 -6.28 10.47
CA GLU A 78 0.26 -6.98 10.92
C GLU A 78 -0.52 -7.57 9.74
N ALA A 79 -0.25 -8.85 9.44
CA ALA A 79 -1.28 -9.71 8.87
C ALA A 79 -2.29 -9.97 10.00
N SER A 80 -3.55 -9.64 9.76
CA SER A 80 -4.68 -9.80 10.66
C SER A 80 -4.68 -11.15 11.40
N GLU A 81 -4.32 -11.14 12.69
CA GLU A 81 -4.65 -12.22 13.62
C GLU A 81 -6.13 -12.09 14.04
N ASP A 82 -7.05 -12.50 13.16
CA ASP A 82 -8.39 -12.89 13.59
C ASP A 82 -8.31 -14.31 14.18
N SER A 83 -8.01 -14.42 15.47
CA SER A 83 -8.44 -15.54 16.33
C SER A 83 -8.13 -15.27 17.80
N GLU A 84 -9.20 -15.21 18.58
CA GLU A 84 -9.19 -15.23 20.04
C GLU A 84 -8.28 -16.35 20.59
N GLY A 85 -7.22 -16.01 21.34
CA GLY A 85 -6.55 -16.99 22.20
C GLY A 85 -5.07 -16.79 22.47
N ARG A 86 -4.74 -16.00 23.50
CA ARG A 86 -3.61 -16.17 24.43
C ARG A 86 -2.18 -16.19 23.82
N SER A 87 -1.44 -15.10 24.10
CA SER A 87 0.02 -14.89 23.95
C SER A 87 0.89 -16.05 24.49
N PRO A 88 2.23 -16.10 24.27
CA PRO A 88 3.13 -15.08 23.69
C PRO A 88 4.24 -15.61 22.74
N VAL A 89 4.95 -14.74 22.00
CA VAL A 89 6.43 -14.59 22.05
C VAL A 89 6.95 -13.52 21.07
N SER A 90 7.74 -12.60 21.62
CA SER A 90 8.86 -11.87 21.03
C SER A 90 9.01 -11.82 19.50
N ASN A 91 8.66 -10.68 18.91
CA ASN A 91 9.53 -10.08 17.89
C ASN A 91 9.54 -8.54 18.02
N ARG A 92 10.36 -8.03 18.94
CA ARG A 92 10.67 -6.60 19.05
C ARG A 92 11.88 -6.30 18.15
N THR A 93 11.63 -6.18 16.86
CA THR A 93 12.25 -5.20 15.94
C THR A 93 11.27 -5.06 14.80
N GLN A 94 10.16 -4.38 15.09
CA GLN A 94 9.23 -3.86 14.10
C GLN A 94 9.65 -2.40 13.93
N SER A 95 10.53 -2.12 12.97
CA SER A 95 10.66 -0.75 12.47
C SER A 95 9.46 -0.54 11.54
N GLY A 96 8.29 -0.40 12.17
CA GLY A 96 6.98 -0.23 11.52
C GLY A 96 6.77 1.20 11.08
N ASP A 97 7.70 1.73 10.29
CA ASP A 97 7.62 3.07 9.71
C ASP A 97 7.34 3.06 8.20
N GLU A 98 7.19 1.87 7.60
CA GLU A 98 6.79 1.73 6.21
C GLU A 98 5.32 1.34 6.08
N VAL A 99 4.54 2.25 5.51
CA VAL A 99 3.17 2.02 5.10
C VAL A 99 3.14 1.80 3.60
N VAL A 100 2.62 0.65 3.16
CA VAL A 100 2.44 0.34 1.75
C VAL A 100 0.96 0.49 1.40
N THR A 101 0.65 1.38 0.46
CA THR A 101 -0.70 1.55 -0.08
C THR A 101 -0.77 0.88 -1.45
N VAL A 102 -1.54 -0.19 -1.57
CA VAL A 102 -1.85 -0.87 -2.82
C VAL A 102 -3.11 -0.24 -3.41
N ILE A 103 -3.10 0.11 -4.69
CA ILE A 103 -4.18 0.82 -5.39
C ILE A 103 -4.44 0.11 -6.71
N TRP A 104 -5.70 -0.22 -7.00
CA TRP A 104 -6.10 -0.90 -8.23
C TRP A 104 -7.48 -0.44 -8.68
N ARG A 105 -7.85 -0.73 -9.93
CA ARG A 105 -9.25 -0.62 -10.36
C ARG A 105 -9.97 -1.95 -10.17
N PRO A 106 -11.18 -1.96 -9.58
CA PRO A 106 -12.01 -3.15 -9.53
C PRO A 106 -12.36 -3.64 -10.95
#